data_AF-A0A835VTZ4-F1
#
_entry.id   AF-A0A835VTZ4-F1
#
_cell.length_a   1.000
_cell.length_b   1.000
_cell.length_c   1.000
_cell.angle_alpha   90.00
_cell.angle_beta   90.00
_cell.angle_gamma   90.00
#
_symmetry.space_group_name_H-M   'P 1'
#
loop_
_entity.id
_entity.type
_entity.pdbx_description
1 polymer ?
#
loop_
_entity_poly.entity_id
_entity_poly.type
_entity_poly.pdbx_seq_one_letter_code
_entity_poly.pdbx_strand_id
1 'polypeptide(L)'
;MSQEEYLASKGQSLPEGWFKSDGRFKGWVAPDVCQKLGLAPSAAEAWEEGGGGKFQRKVSKSDVPSNLKAKGWSDARAFAASQLRKNPNAYFYRHTAPGQPQAQGEWTEEEHELFMATARKYGVGDKWGLFASYIPNRVGYQCSAYYTQVVIPSGLILDCRFRMDAWGDAVFVGNRGKYD
;
A
#
# COMPACT_ATOMS: atom_id res chain seq x y z
N MET A 1 -10.59 -21.96 -0.22
CA MET A 1 -9.99 -22.36 1.06
C MET A 1 -9.33 -21.15 1.70
N SER A 2 -9.27 -21.11 3.03
CA SER A 2 -8.50 -20.10 3.76
C SER A 2 -6.99 -20.24 3.50
N GLN A 3 -6.19 -19.28 3.96
CA GLN A 3 -4.72 -19.40 3.86
C GLN A 3 -4.22 -20.59 4.68
N GLU A 4 -4.79 -20.82 5.86
CA GLU A 4 -4.44 -21.95 6.72
C GLU A 4 -4.79 -23.30 6.07
N GLU A 5 -6.00 -23.41 5.51
CA GLU A 5 -6.44 -24.61 4.80
C GLU A 5 -5.56 -24.89 3.57
N TYR A 6 -5.15 -23.84 2.85
CA TYR A 6 -4.26 -23.96 1.70
C TYR A 6 -2.89 -24.50 2.10
N LEU A 7 -2.25 -23.91 3.10
CA LEU A 7 -0.94 -24.37 3.57
C LEU A 7 -1.02 -25.80 4.11
N ALA A 8 -2.06 -26.13 4.88
CA ALA A 8 -2.31 -27.49 5.35
C ALA A 8 -2.47 -28.48 4.19
N SER A 9 -3.15 -28.10 3.10
CA SER A 9 -3.28 -28.93 1.90
C SER A 9 -1.95 -29.20 1.17
N LYS A 10 -0.95 -28.33 1.38
CA LYS A 10 0.43 -28.49 0.90
C LYS A 10 1.34 -29.19 1.92
N GLY A 11 0.82 -29.63 3.06
CA GLY A 11 1.60 -30.21 4.15
C GLY A 11 2.48 -29.20 4.89
N GLN A 12 2.16 -27.90 4.79
CA GLN A 12 2.89 -26.80 5.42
C GLN A 12 2.11 -26.26 6.62
N SER A 13 2.81 -25.86 7.67
CA SER A 13 2.24 -25.09 8.78
C SER A 13 2.40 -23.59 8.54
N LEU A 14 1.70 -22.78 9.33
CA LEU A 14 1.93 -21.34 9.34
C LEU A 14 3.39 -21.03 9.74
N PRO A 15 4.03 -20.05 9.09
CA PRO A 15 5.41 -19.65 9.41
C PRO A 15 5.49 -18.96 10.77
N GLU A 16 6.66 -18.97 11.40
CA GLU A 16 6.86 -18.27 12.67
C GLU A 16 6.54 -16.77 12.56
N GLY A 17 5.91 -16.23 13.60
CA GLY A 17 5.57 -14.81 13.67
C GLY A 17 4.38 -14.39 12.81
N TRP A 18 3.59 -15.31 12.24
CA TRP A 18 2.35 -14.95 11.53
C TRP A 18 1.40 -14.11 12.40
N PHE A 19 0.56 -13.27 11.78
CA PHE A 19 -0.49 -12.53 12.48
C PHE A 19 -1.72 -12.28 11.60
N LYS A 20 -2.85 -11.92 12.23
CA LYS A 20 -4.10 -11.59 11.52
C LYS A 20 -4.18 -10.11 11.19
N SER A 21 -4.58 -9.79 9.96
CA SER A 21 -4.92 -8.45 9.51
C SER A 21 -6.43 -8.23 9.53
N ASP A 22 -6.85 -7.03 9.95
CA ASP A 22 -8.23 -6.53 9.79
C ASP A 22 -8.46 -5.86 8.43
N GLY A 23 -7.42 -5.85 7.59
CA GLY A 23 -7.44 -5.26 6.26
C GLY A 23 -7.33 -3.74 6.23
N ARG A 24 -6.95 -3.09 7.34
CA ARG A 24 -6.89 -1.63 7.47
C ARG A 24 -5.50 -1.17 7.87
N PHE A 25 -4.93 -0.30 7.03
CA PHE A 25 -3.78 0.51 7.40
C PHE A 25 -4.23 1.74 8.20
N LYS A 26 -3.67 1.91 9.38
CA LYS A 26 -3.98 2.97 10.36
C LYS A 26 -2.89 4.04 10.45
N GLY A 27 -1.76 3.84 9.76
CA GLY A 27 -0.66 4.80 9.73
C GLY A 27 -0.94 6.01 8.84
N TRP A 28 -0.05 6.99 8.96
CA TRP A 28 0.06 8.14 8.06
C TRP A 28 1.33 8.02 7.20
N VAL A 29 1.70 9.05 6.44
CA VAL A 29 3.01 9.09 5.76
C VAL A 29 4.13 8.91 6.79
N ALA A 30 5.18 8.18 6.42
CA ALA A 30 6.30 7.87 7.32
C ALA A 30 6.87 9.15 7.96
N PRO A 31 7.15 9.15 9.28
CA PRO A 31 7.52 10.38 10.00
C PRO A 31 8.74 11.11 9.44
N ASP A 32 9.77 10.36 9.03
CA ASP A 32 10.98 10.88 8.39
C ASP A 32 10.67 11.53 7.04
N VAL A 33 9.76 10.93 6.25
CA VAL A 33 9.28 11.48 4.99
C VAL A 33 8.45 12.75 5.23
N CYS A 34 7.60 12.77 6.26
CA CYS A 34 6.88 14.00 6.64
C CYS A 34 7.83 15.13 6.99
N GLN A 35 8.82 14.86 7.85
CA GLN A 35 9.82 15.86 8.24
C GLN A 35 10.60 16.38 7.04
N LYS A 36 11.09 15.48 6.18
CA LYS A 36 11.90 15.83 5.01
C LYS A 36 11.13 16.67 3.99
N LEU A 37 9.85 16.38 3.79
CA LEU A 37 9.02 17.03 2.77
C LEU A 37 8.13 18.14 3.33
N GLY A 38 8.21 18.41 4.64
CA GLY A 38 7.35 19.35 5.37
C GLY A 38 5.87 19.02 5.25
N LEU A 39 5.50 17.73 5.26
CA LEU A 39 4.11 17.28 5.27
C LEU A 39 3.57 17.31 6.70
N ALA A 40 2.25 17.47 6.84
CA ALA A 40 1.59 17.29 8.11
C ALA A 40 1.93 15.91 8.72
N PRO A 41 2.27 15.84 10.02
CA PRO A 41 2.73 14.60 10.66
C PRO A 41 1.59 13.61 10.94
N SER A 42 0.33 14.06 10.85
CA SER A 42 -0.85 13.22 11.03
C SER A 42 -1.91 13.50 9.97
N ALA A 43 -2.84 12.55 9.81
CA ALA A 43 -4.02 12.77 8.99
C ALA A 43 -4.81 13.98 9.52
N ALA A 44 -5.05 14.06 10.84
CA ALA A 44 -5.82 15.14 11.46
C ALA A 44 -5.27 16.52 11.10
N GLU A 45 -3.96 16.73 11.26
CA GLU A 45 -3.32 18.00 10.91
C GLU A 45 -3.40 18.29 9.40
N ALA A 46 -3.27 17.27 8.54
CA ALA A 46 -3.45 17.45 7.10
C ALA A 46 -4.88 17.91 6.75
N TRP A 47 -5.88 17.42 7.49
CA TRP A 47 -7.27 17.82 7.35
C TRP A 47 -7.51 19.26 7.83
N GLU A 48 -6.88 19.66 8.94
CA GLU A 48 -6.97 21.03 9.49
C GLU A 48 -6.28 22.06 8.60
N GLU A 49 -5.08 21.77 8.11
CA GLU A 49 -4.31 22.69 7.25
C GLU A 49 -4.90 22.83 5.84
N GLY A 50 -5.36 21.72 5.25
CA GLY A 50 -5.66 21.64 3.83
C GLY A 50 -7.14 21.50 3.49
N GLY A 51 -7.99 21.12 4.45
CA GLY A 51 -9.35 20.64 4.21
C GLY A 51 -9.31 19.38 3.34
N GLY A 52 -9.46 18.19 3.93
CA GLY A 52 -9.30 16.91 3.21
C GLY A 52 -9.97 16.94 1.84
N GLY A 53 -9.17 16.66 0.81
CA GLY A 53 -9.57 16.95 -0.57
C GLY A 53 -10.93 16.36 -0.93
N LYS A 54 -11.76 17.11 -1.68
CA LYS A 54 -13.06 16.62 -2.15
C LYS A 54 -12.85 15.30 -2.90
N PHE A 55 -13.54 14.24 -2.48
CA PHE A 55 -13.50 12.95 -3.16
C PHE A 55 -13.99 13.12 -4.61
N GLN A 56 -13.09 12.96 -5.58
CA GLN A 56 -13.41 12.98 -7.00
C GLN A 56 -13.34 11.55 -7.55
N ARG A 57 -14.46 11.07 -8.11
CA ARG A 57 -14.60 9.70 -8.63
C ARG A 57 -13.81 9.47 -9.93
N LYS A 58 -13.53 10.52 -10.70
CA LYS A 58 -12.74 10.47 -11.94
C LYS A 58 -11.83 11.69 -12.02
N VAL A 59 -10.55 11.44 -12.31
CA VAL A 59 -9.59 12.49 -12.67
C VAL A 59 -9.86 12.90 -14.11
N SER A 60 -10.14 14.18 -14.34
CA SER A 60 -10.28 14.73 -15.69
C SER A 60 -8.92 15.16 -16.25
N LYS A 61 -8.80 15.20 -17.58
CA LYS A 61 -7.58 15.71 -18.24
C LYS A 61 -7.27 17.15 -17.86
N SER A 62 -8.26 17.95 -17.45
CA SER A 62 -8.09 19.32 -16.97
C SER A 62 -7.47 19.41 -15.57
N ASP A 63 -7.55 18.34 -14.76
CA ASP A 63 -7.03 18.36 -13.38
C ASP A 63 -5.52 18.12 -13.31
N VAL A 64 -4.90 17.71 -14.42
CA VAL A 64 -3.46 17.48 -14.52
C VAL A 64 -2.76 18.81 -14.87
N PRO A 65 -1.85 19.31 -14.03
CA PRO A 65 -1.04 20.50 -14.34
C PRO A 65 -0.30 20.36 -15.67
N SER A 66 -0.31 21.40 -16.49
CA SER A 66 0.28 21.41 -17.85
C SER A 66 1.77 21.05 -17.84
N ASN A 67 2.51 21.53 -16.83
CA ASN A 67 3.93 21.23 -16.64
C ASN A 67 4.22 19.73 -16.37
N LEU A 68 3.26 18.98 -15.84
CA LEU A 68 3.41 17.54 -15.56
C LEU A 68 3.07 16.67 -16.77
N LYS A 69 2.23 17.15 -17.70
CA LYS A 69 1.91 16.45 -18.96
C LYS A 69 3.13 16.34 -19.88
N ALA A 70 4.01 17.35 -19.84
CA ALA A 70 5.21 17.41 -20.67
C ALA A 70 6.24 16.30 -20.38
N LYS A 71 6.11 15.56 -19.27
CA LYS A 71 7.04 14.48 -18.88
C LYS A 71 6.79 13.13 -19.59
N GLY A 72 5.83 13.07 -20.51
CA GLY A 72 5.45 11.81 -21.19
C GLY A 72 4.78 10.79 -20.27
N TRP A 73 4.35 11.20 -19.09
CA TRP A 73 3.66 10.34 -18.12
C TRP A 73 2.20 10.13 -18.51
N SER A 74 1.64 8.99 -18.13
CA SER A 74 0.19 8.79 -18.22
C SER A 74 -0.55 9.82 -17.38
N ASP A 75 -1.77 10.19 -17.78
CA ASP A 75 -2.61 11.17 -17.08
C ASP A 75 -2.75 10.84 -15.57
N ALA A 76 -2.91 9.56 -15.24
CA ALA A 76 -3.02 9.10 -13.85
C ALA A 76 -1.72 9.30 -13.06
N ARG A 77 -0.55 9.08 -13.68
CA ARG A 77 0.75 9.31 -13.03
C ARG A 77 1.03 10.81 -12.90
N ALA A 78 0.71 11.60 -13.92
CA ALA A 78 0.86 13.05 -13.89
C ALA A 78 -0.07 13.70 -12.84
N PHE A 79 -1.34 13.27 -12.75
CA PHE A 79 -2.26 13.73 -11.70
C PHE A 79 -1.75 13.37 -10.30
N ALA A 80 -1.35 12.11 -10.08
CA ALA A 80 -0.86 11.67 -8.77
C ALA A 80 0.32 12.52 -8.28
N ALA A 81 1.18 13.01 -9.18
CA ALA A 81 2.31 13.85 -8.82
C ALA A 81 1.90 15.21 -8.22
N SER A 82 0.69 15.73 -8.50
CA SER A 82 0.18 16.95 -7.88
C SER A 82 -0.48 16.73 -6.51
N GLN A 83 -0.60 15.47 -6.07
CA GLN A 83 -1.38 15.11 -4.89
C GLN A 83 -0.57 15.03 -3.59
N LEU A 84 0.75 15.19 -3.60
CA LEU A 84 1.62 14.94 -2.44
C LEU A 84 1.09 15.55 -1.12
N ARG A 85 0.67 16.82 -1.14
CA ARG A 85 0.13 17.53 0.03
C ARG A 85 -1.34 17.25 0.32
N LYS A 86 -2.16 17.09 -0.73
CA LYS A 86 -3.64 16.98 -0.62
C LYS A 86 -4.12 15.55 -0.37
N ASN A 87 -3.45 14.59 -0.99
CA ASN A 87 -3.74 13.17 -0.93
C ASN A 87 -2.42 12.39 -1.11
N PRO A 88 -1.60 12.33 -0.05
CA PRO A 88 -0.32 11.63 -0.11
C PRO A 88 -0.48 10.15 -0.48
N ASN A 89 -1.60 9.51 -0.13
CA ASN A 89 -1.88 8.15 -0.57
C ASN A 89 -1.91 8.04 -2.12
N ALA A 90 -2.57 8.96 -2.82
CA ALA A 90 -2.59 8.95 -4.28
C ALA A 90 -1.20 9.20 -4.89
N TYR A 91 -0.41 10.08 -4.28
CA TYR A 91 0.97 10.35 -4.70
C TYR A 91 1.84 9.08 -4.57
N PHE A 92 1.98 8.58 -3.35
CA PHE A 92 2.86 7.44 -3.05
C PHE A 92 2.39 6.12 -3.66
N TYR A 93 1.14 6.03 -4.09
CA TYR A 93 0.68 4.88 -4.86
C TYR A 93 1.42 4.74 -6.20
N ARG A 94 1.90 5.84 -6.80
CA ARG A 94 2.52 5.87 -8.13
C ARG A 94 3.92 6.46 -8.17
N HIS A 95 4.35 7.14 -7.11
CA HIS A 95 5.62 7.86 -7.03
C HIS A 95 6.33 7.53 -5.73
N THR A 96 7.65 7.48 -5.79
CA THR A 96 8.54 7.49 -4.62
C THR A 96 8.65 8.91 -4.06
N ALA A 97 9.28 9.09 -2.91
CA ALA A 97 9.56 10.43 -2.40
C ALA A 97 10.39 11.23 -3.42
N PRO A 98 10.18 12.56 -3.55
CA PRO A 98 10.96 13.39 -4.48
C PRO A 98 12.47 13.17 -4.32
N GLY A 99 13.15 12.90 -5.45
CA GLY A 99 14.58 12.63 -5.49
C GLY A 99 14.99 11.18 -5.20
N GLN A 100 14.05 10.28 -4.88
CA GLN A 100 14.33 8.85 -4.77
C GLN A 100 14.02 8.12 -6.08
N PRO A 101 14.89 7.19 -6.52
CA PRO A 101 14.58 6.31 -7.65
C PRO A 101 13.47 5.33 -7.30
N GLN A 102 12.83 4.75 -8.31
CA GLN A 102 11.87 3.66 -8.13
C GLN A 102 12.55 2.32 -8.42
N ALA A 103 12.51 1.39 -7.48
CA ALA A 103 13.02 0.03 -7.66
C ALA A 103 12.18 -0.74 -8.69
N GLN A 104 12.83 -1.45 -9.61
CA GLN A 104 12.19 -2.26 -10.67
C GLN A 104 12.45 -3.77 -10.54
N GLY A 105 13.23 -4.19 -9.53
CA GLY A 105 13.64 -5.58 -9.32
C GLY A 105 12.85 -6.32 -8.23
N GLU A 106 13.34 -7.52 -7.92
CA GLU A 106 12.86 -8.37 -6.82
C GLU A 106 12.92 -7.65 -5.47
N TRP A 107 12.12 -8.11 -4.52
CA TRP A 107 12.11 -7.58 -3.16
C TRP A 107 13.33 -8.09 -2.40
N THR A 108 14.09 -7.18 -1.78
CA THR A 108 15.20 -7.57 -0.90
C THR A 108 14.70 -7.99 0.47
N GLU A 109 15.55 -8.64 1.25
CA GLU A 109 15.21 -9.02 2.63
C GLU A 109 14.93 -7.78 3.48
N GLU A 110 15.71 -6.70 3.33
CA GLU A 110 15.49 -5.46 4.06
C GLU A 110 14.14 -4.80 3.70
N GLU A 111 13.74 -4.87 2.41
CA GLU A 111 12.43 -4.39 1.99
C GLU A 111 11.29 -5.27 2.57
N HIS A 112 11.50 -6.59 2.65
CA HIS A 112 10.57 -7.52 3.28
C HIS A 112 10.42 -7.23 4.79
N GLU A 113 11.53 -7.06 5.51
CA GLU A 113 11.54 -6.72 6.93
C GLU A 113 10.79 -5.41 7.20
N LEU A 114 11.06 -4.37 6.41
CA LEU A 114 10.34 -3.09 6.50
C LEU A 114 8.85 -3.25 6.22
N PHE A 115 8.48 -4.06 5.23
CA PHE A 115 7.08 -4.37 4.94
C PHE A 115 6.41 -5.02 6.14
N MET A 116 7.01 -6.07 6.71
CA MET A 116 6.45 -6.81 7.84
C MET A 116 6.39 -5.96 9.11
N ALA A 117 7.43 -5.18 9.40
CA ALA A 117 7.45 -4.26 10.54
C ALA A 117 6.36 -3.18 10.43
N THR A 118 6.19 -2.60 9.25
CA THR A 118 5.15 -1.60 8.97
C THR A 118 3.75 -2.21 9.14
N ALA A 119 3.54 -3.41 8.59
CA ALA A 119 2.27 -4.13 8.68
C ALA A 119 1.90 -4.49 10.12
N ARG A 120 2.86 -4.92 10.95
CA ARG A 120 2.63 -5.18 12.37
C ARG A 120 2.28 -3.92 13.14
N LYS A 121 3.00 -2.83 12.87
CA LYS A 121 2.86 -1.58 13.64
C LYS A 121 1.58 -0.82 13.31
N TYR A 122 1.19 -0.79 12.04
CA TYR A 122 0.12 0.09 11.56
C TYR A 122 -1.05 -0.65 10.93
N GLY A 123 -1.00 -1.99 10.83
CA GLY A 123 -1.92 -2.77 10.03
C GLY A 123 -1.55 -2.77 8.54
N VAL A 124 -2.31 -3.47 7.72
CA VAL A 124 -2.04 -3.63 6.29
C VAL A 124 -3.33 -3.97 5.53
N GLY A 125 -3.33 -3.78 4.22
CA GLY A 125 -4.40 -4.26 3.35
C GLY A 125 -5.32 -3.19 2.77
N ASP A 126 -5.04 -1.92 3.03
CA ASP A 126 -5.54 -0.77 2.26
C ASP A 126 -4.51 0.39 2.29
N LYS A 127 -4.84 1.53 1.68
CA LYS A 127 -4.00 2.76 1.65
C LYS A 127 -2.53 2.51 1.29
N TRP A 128 -2.31 1.71 0.25
CA TRP A 128 -0.98 1.27 -0.16
C TRP A 128 0.02 2.40 -0.47
N GLY A 129 -0.45 3.60 -0.83
CA GLY A 129 0.45 4.74 -0.98
C GLY A 129 1.03 5.19 0.36
N LEU A 130 0.20 5.34 1.40
CA LEU A 130 0.71 5.67 2.73
C LEU A 130 1.62 4.56 3.26
N PHE A 131 1.23 3.30 3.07
CA PHE A 131 2.06 2.16 3.45
C PHE A 131 3.43 2.19 2.76
N ALA A 132 3.47 2.45 1.45
CA ALA A 132 4.71 2.50 0.67
C ALA A 132 5.67 3.62 1.12
N SER A 133 5.19 4.66 1.80
CA SER A 133 6.09 5.70 2.32
C SER A 133 7.09 5.20 3.37
N TYR A 134 6.84 4.02 3.98
CA TYR A 134 7.76 3.37 4.93
C TYR A 134 8.79 2.46 4.26
N ILE A 135 8.68 2.21 2.94
CA ILE A 135 9.55 1.32 2.19
C ILE A 135 10.23 2.14 1.10
N PRO A 136 11.46 2.63 1.32
CA PRO A 136 12.18 3.44 0.36
C PRO A 136 12.19 2.82 -1.04
N ASN A 137 12.11 3.65 -2.07
CA ASN A 137 12.14 3.25 -3.48
C ASN A 137 10.97 2.37 -3.98
N ARG A 138 10.05 1.92 -3.12
CA ARG A 138 8.83 1.22 -3.52
C ARG A 138 7.63 2.16 -3.56
N VAL A 139 6.67 1.84 -4.42
CA VAL A 139 5.39 2.58 -4.53
C VAL A 139 4.21 1.68 -4.19
N GLY A 140 3.05 2.28 -3.93
CA GLY A 140 1.90 1.56 -3.40
C GLY A 140 1.40 0.41 -4.27
N TYR A 141 1.41 0.52 -5.61
CA TYR A 141 1.02 -0.63 -6.44
C TYR A 141 1.99 -1.81 -6.31
N GLN A 142 3.27 -1.58 -6.03
CA GLN A 142 4.25 -2.64 -5.79
C GLN A 142 3.99 -3.31 -4.44
N CYS A 143 3.73 -2.51 -3.40
CA CYS A 143 3.38 -3.05 -2.08
C CYS A 143 2.10 -3.88 -2.12
N SER A 144 1.07 -3.41 -2.85
CA SER A 144 -0.17 -4.15 -3.05
C SER A 144 0.06 -5.47 -3.76
N ALA A 145 0.87 -5.48 -4.83
CA ALA A 145 1.18 -6.68 -5.57
C ALA A 145 1.97 -7.68 -4.69
N TYR A 146 2.98 -7.19 -3.98
CA TYR A 146 3.78 -8.00 -3.05
C TYR A 146 2.93 -8.64 -1.96
N TYR A 147 1.98 -7.89 -1.39
CA TYR A 147 1.03 -8.43 -0.43
C TYR A 147 0.25 -9.62 -0.99
N THR A 148 -0.34 -9.46 -2.17
CA THR A 148 -1.20 -10.48 -2.77
C THR A 148 -0.44 -11.67 -3.37
N GLN A 149 0.78 -11.45 -3.86
CA GLN A 149 1.56 -12.46 -4.60
C GLN A 149 2.54 -13.22 -3.70
N VAL A 150 2.94 -12.63 -2.56
CA VAL A 150 3.97 -13.21 -1.69
C VAL A 150 3.45 -13.35 -0.27
N VAL A 151 3.01 -12.25 0.34
CA VAL A 151 2.69 -12.24 1.78
C VAL A 151 1.47 -13.08 2.11
N ILE A 152 0.37 -12.92 1.36
CA ILE A 152 -0.85 -13.70 1.57
C ILE A 152 -0.62 -15.21 1.29
N PRO A 153 -0.05 -15.62 0.14
CA PRO A 153 0.21 -17.04 -0.12
C PRO A 153 1.17 -17.69 0.89
N SER A 154 2.13 -16.94 1.44
CA SER A 154 3.08 -17.44 2.43
C SER A 154 2.47 -17.72 3.81
N GLY A 155 1.28 -17.18 4.11
CA GLY A 155 0.67 -17.26 5.44
C GLY A 155 1.33 -16.40 6.52
N LEU A 156 2.29 -15.53 6.17
CA LEU A 156 2.89 -14.57 7.10
C LEU A 156 1.86 -13.56 7.64
N ILE A 157 0.86 -13.21 6.83
CA ILE A 157 -0.28 -12.38 7.24
C ILE A 157 -1.56 -13.08 6.83
N LEU A 158 -2.43 -13.31 7.81
CA LEU A 158 -3.75 -13.88 7.58
C LEU A 158 -4.79 -12.78 7.39
N ASP A 159 -5.43 -12.76 6.24
CA ASP A 159 -6.43 -11.74 5.88
C ASP A 159 -7.67 -12.43 5.33
N CYS A 160 -8.76 -12.38 6.11
CA CYS A 160 -10.01 -13.06 5.78
C CYS A 160 -10.70 -12.52 4.52
N ARG A 161 -10.24 -11.39 3.99
CA ARG A 161 -10.74 -10.85 2.71
C ARG A 161 -10.13 -11.56 1.51
N PHE A 162 -9.19 -12.47 1.71
CA PHE A 162 -8.59 -13.31 0.68
C PHE A 162 -8.88 -14.78 0.96
N ARG A 163 -9.20 -15.51 -0.10
CA ARG A 163 -9.14 -16.98 -0.14
C ARG A 163 -8.01 -17.40 -1.04
N MET A 164 -7.47 -18.59 -0.82
CA MET A 164 -6.54 -19.22 -1.74
C MET A 164 -7.31 -20.09 -2.73
N ASP A 165 -6.87 -20.10 -3.98
CA ASP A 165 -7.28 -21.09 -4.96
C ASP A 165 -6.34 -22.31 -5.00
N ALA A 166 -6.61 -23.25 -5.91
CA ALA A 166 -5.83 -24.50 -6.01
C ALA A 166 -4.39 -24.28 -6.53
N TRP A 167 -4.16 -23.19 -7.27
CA TRP A 167 -2.87 -22.84 -7.86
C TRP A 167 -1.99 -22.04 -6.90
N GLY A 168 -2.57 -21.49 -5.83
CA GLY A 168 -1.87 -20.70 -4.82
C GLY A 168 -2.04 -19.20 -4.98
N ASP A 169 -2.94 -18.77 -5.85
CA ASP A 169 -3.22 -17.35 -6.01
C ASP A 169 -4.19 -16.86 -4.92
N ALA A 170 -3.90 -15.67 -4.41
CA ALA A 170 -4.75 -14.98 -3.46
C ALA A 170 -5.93 -14.30 -4.18
N VAL A 171 -7.14 -14.81 -3.96
CA VAL A 171 -8.37 -14.29 -4.55
C VAL A 171 -9.12 -13.41 -3.54
N PHE A 172 -9.28 -12.12 -3.85
CA PHE A 172 -10.04 -11.20 -3.01
C PHE A 172 -11.54 -11.53 -3.04
N VAL A 173 -12.13 -11.75 -1.86
CA VAL A 173 -13.55 -12.08 -1.66
C VAL A 173 -14.34 -10.97 -0.95
N GLY A 174 -13.69 -9.86 -0.63
CA GLY A 174 -14.30 -8.72 0.06
C GLY A 174 -14.47 -8.93 1.56
N ASN A 175 -15.15 -8.00 2.24
CA ASN A 175 -15.37 -8.03 3.69
C ASN A 175 -16.42 -9.05 4.15
N ARG A 176 -16.70 -10.10 3.38
CA ARG A 176 -17.72 -11.11 3.73
C ARG A 176 -17.31 -11.99 4.93
N GLY A 177 -16.13 -11.76 5.51
CA GLY A 177 -15.60 -12.48 6.69
C GLY A 177 -15.57 -11.65 7.97
N LYS A 178 -16.54 -10.75 8.22
CA LYS A 178 -16.89 -10.49 9.63
C LYS A 178 -17.58 -11.77 10.11
N TYR A 179 -16.89 -12.51 10.98
CA TYR A 179 -17.35 -13.70 11.70
C TYR A 179 -18.87 -13.90 11.64
N ASP A 180 -19.29 -14.98 10.97
CA ASP A 180 -20.41 -15.78 11.49
C ASP A 180 -20.00 -16.37 12.85
#